data_AF-A0A5C7XNK0-F1
#
_entry.id   AF-A0A5C7XNK0-F1
#
_cell.length_a   1.000
_cell.length_b   1.000
_cell.length_c   1.000
_cell.angle_alpha   90.00
_cell.angle_beta   90.00
_cell.angle_gamma   90.00
#
_symmetry.space_group_name_H-M   'P 1'
#
loop_
_entity.id
_entity.type
_entity.pdbx_description
1 polymer ?
#
loop_
_entity_poly.entity_id
_entity_poly.type
_entity_poly.pdbx_seq_one_letter_code
_entity_poly.pdbx_strand_id
1 'polypeptide(L)'
;MHFSQNRWFRYVAVGICLAVVASGCIIRRGDLAASYTELAPAQYCPADAMTASYDLLGTDVCPTGVDCAPFFPTVAIDSAPIAFPAQSIANYVGRVNFTAPDADQFAVTFNPDRDSVLIPTAETTPDGRVFLQRSSPDQSRIARRVSSIDQELVHGGMCAGSAPVNSAQPLPGMPQFSPNLRLTDLCNVNAATVIVTLSGGSDGSTFTQMLAPGQCLASMPGVPASTESARIVEVRPLSAAPGTLCSATGPNTPPPPLRTRVRMQCR
;
A
#
# COMPACT_ATOMS: atom_id res chain seq x y z
N MET A 1 33.36 -60.66 35.22
CA MET A 1 33.00 -59.22 35.27
C MET A 1 32.57 -58.77 33.88
N HIS A 2 31.31 -58.92 33.46
CA HIS A 2 30.82 -58.43 32.17
C HIS A 2 29.28 -58.29 32.16
N PHE A 3 28.70 -57.60 33.15
CA PHE A 3 27.24 -57.42 33.22
C PHE A 3 26.76 -55.99 33.50
N SER A 4 27.67 -55.01 33.68
CA SER A 4 27.29 -53.61 33.96
C SER A 4 27.38 -52.65 32.77
N GLN A 5 28.07 -53.01 31.67
CA GLN A 5 28.31 -52.08 30.55
C GLN A 5 27.12 -51.92 29.58
N ASN A 6 26.19 -52.89 29.49
CA ASN A 6 25.08 -52.84 28.53
C ASN A 6 23.84 -52.04 28.99
N ARG A 7 23.73 -51.71 30.28
CA ARG A 7 22.61 -50.90 30.78
C ARG A 7 22.83 -49.40 30.57
N TRP A 8 24.06 -48.91 30.70
CA TRP A 8 24.39 -47.49 30.53
C TRP A 8 24.20 -47.00 29.10
N PHE A 9 24.55 -47.80 28.09
CA PHE A 9 24.35 -47.42 26.69
C PHE A 9 22.87 -47.27 26.30
N ARG A 10 21.96 -48.07 26.89
CA ARG A 10 20.53 -47.97 26.61
C ARG A 10 19.88 -46.73 27.24
N TYR A 11 20.32 -46.30 28.42
CA TYR A 11 19.80 -45.07 29.05
C TYR A 11 20.33 -43.79 28.37
N VAL A 12 21.57 -43.80 27.88
CA VAL A 12 22.13 -42.65 27.14
C VAL A 12 21.46 -42.49 25.76
N ALA A 13 21.19 -43.57 25.04
CA ALA A 13 20.50 -43.50 23.74
C ALA A 13 19.02 -43.06 23.87
N VAL A 14 18.32 -43.49 24.92
CA VAL A 14 16.95 -43.04 25.22
C VAL A 14 16.93 -41.59 25.71
N GLY A 15 17.92 -41.16 26.49
CA GLY A 15 18.08 -39.76 26.91
C GLY A 15 18.36 -38.80 25.76
N ILE A 16 19.16 -39.21 24.77
CA ILE A 16 19.43 -38.42 23.55
C ILE A 16 18.20 -38.38 22.63
N CYS A 17 17.45 -39.48 22.48
CA CYS A 17 16.19 -39.45 21.74
C CYS A 17 15.12 -38.58 22.42
N LEU A 18 15.02 -38.61 23.75
CA LEU A 18 14.12 -37.73 24.51
C LEU A 18 14.56 -36.27 24.48
N ALA A 19 15.86 -35.98 24.45
CA ALA A 19 16.36 -34.60 24.31
C ALA A 19 16.08 -34.04 22.91
N VAL A 20 16.21 -34.84 21.84
CA VAL A 20 15.87 -34.43 20.47
C VAL A 20 14.36 -34.27 20.27
N VAL A 21 13.53 -35.06 20.97
CA VAL A 21 12.06 -34.91 20.97
C VAL A 21 11.62 -33.75 21.89
N ALA A 22 12.36 -33.46 22.97
CA ALA A 22 12.08 -32.34 23.88
C ALA A 22 12.59 -30.99 23.35
N SER A 23 13.66 -30.97 22.55
CA SER A 23 14.06 -29.81 21.74
C SER A 23 13.34 -29.81 20.38
N GLY A 24 12.13 -30.39 20.34
CA GLY A 24 11.23 -30.35 19.20
C GLY A 24 11.22 -28.95 18.63
N CYS A 25 11.51 -28.84 17.33
CA CYS A 25 11.58 -27.58 16.61
C CYS A 25 10.40 -26.69 17.03
N ILE A 26 10.69 -25.63 17.79
CA ILE A 26 9.64 -24.72 18.26
C ILE A 26 9.17 -23.96 17.03
N ILE A 27 8.02 -24.37 16.48
CA ILE A 27 7.35 -23.63 15.42
C ILE A 27 6.79 -22.37 16.06
N ARG A 28 7.37 -21.22 15.71
CA ARG A 28 6.86 -19.93 16.20
C ARG A 28 5.58 -19.61 15.42
N ARG A 29 4.48 -19.43 16.14
CA ARG A 29 3.20 -19.01 15.58
C ARG A 29 3.09 -17.49 15.56
N GLY A 30 2.47 -16.97 14.52
CA GLY A 30 2.09 -15.57 14.41
C GLY A 30 0.94 -15.41 13.43
N ASP A 31 0.49 -14.19 13.23
CA ASP A 31 -0.48 -13.88 12.18
C ASP A 31 0.25 -13.31 10.96
N LEU A 32 -0.32 -13.52 9.78
CA LEU A 32 0.10 -12.74 8.61
C LEU A 32 -0.17 -11.26 8.84
N ALA A 33 0.57 -10.41 8.13
CA ALA A 33 0.22 -8.99 8.06
C ALA A 33 -1.25 -8.86 7.64
N ALA A 34 -1.96 -7.92 8.27
CA ALA A 34 -3.40 -7.73 8.04
C ALA A 34 -3.76 -7.56 6.55
N SER A 35 -2.82 -7.06 5.75
CA SER A 35 -2.97 -6.87 4.31
C SER A 35 -1.94 -7.69 3.49
N TYR A 36 -1.92 -9.01 3.64
CA TYR A 36 -1.06 -9.86 2.81
C TYR A 36 -1.52 -9.94 1.35
N THR A 37 -2.74 -9.48 1.04
CA THR A 37 -3.27 -9.38 -0.33
C THR A 37 -3.47 -7.93 -0.77
N GLU A 38 -3.28 -7.69 -2.06
CA GLU A 38 -3.43 -6.39 -2.72
C GLU A 38 -4.21 -6.55 -4.04
N LEU A 39 -5.00 -5.51 -4.36
CA LEU A 39 -5.65 -5.35 -5.65
C LEU A 39 -5.46 -3.90 -6.08
N ALA A 40 -4.77 -3.70 -7.20
CA ALA A 40 -4.38 -2.37 -7.66
C ALA A 40 -4.75 -2.19 -9.15
N PRO A 41 -5.33 -1.04 -9.54
CA PRO A 41 -5.80 0.04 -8.66
C PRO A 41 -7.10 -0.31 -7.92
N ALA A 42 -7.29 0.23 -6.71
CA ALA A 42 -8.54 0.07 -5.95
C ALA A 42 -9.73 0.84 -6.58
N GLN A 43 -9.45 1.95 -7.25
CA GLN A 43 -10.40 2.72 -8.05
C GLN A 43 -9.91 2.77 -9.49
N TYR A 44 -10.61 2.08 -10.39
CA TYR A 44 -10.16 1.85 -11.77
C TYR A 44 -11.01 2.59 -12.81
N CYS A 45 -10.39 2.89 -13.94
CA CYS A 45 -11.02 3.31 -15.17
C CYS A 45 -11.27 2.12 -16.10
N PRO A 46 -12.23 2.21 -17.04
CA PRO A 46 -12.44 1.16 -18.04
C PRO A 46 -11.15 0.82 -18.79
N ALA A 47 -10.93 -0.46 -19.08
CA ALA A 47 -9.76 -0.99 -19.79
C ALA A 47 -8.40 -0.80 -19.08
N ASP A 48 -8.39 -0.40 -17.80
CA ASP A 48 -7.17 -0.36 -17.01
C ASP A 48 -6.49 -1.73 -16.92
N ALA A 49 -5.16 -1.71 -16.86
CA ALA A 49 -4.41 -2.86 -16.40
C ALA A 49 -4.53 -2.96 -14.87
N MET A 50 -4.93 -4.12 -14.37
CA MET A 50 -5.09 -4.41 -12.96
C MET A 50 -4.18 -5.55 -12.53
N THR A 51 -3.76 -5.50 -11.28
CA THR A 51 -2.93 -6.51 -10.65
C THR A 51 -3.57 -6.94 -9.33
N ALA A 52 -3.86 -8.23 -9.22
CA ALA A 52 -4.18 -8.88 -7.96
C ALA A 52 -2.93 -9.61 -7.47
N SER A 53 -2.50 -9.39 -6.25
CA SER A 53 -1.30 -10.03 -5.70
C SER A 53 -1.44 -10.42 -4.24
N TYR A 54 -0.60 -11.36 -3.83
CA TYR A 54 -0.46 -11.74 -2.43
C TYR A 54 1.02 -11.94 -2.08
N ASP A 55 1.34 -11.66 -0.83
CA ASP A 55 2.64 -11.89 -0.22
C ASP A 55 2.47 -12.48 1.18
N LEU A 56 2.67 -13.80 1.29
CA LEU A 56 2.58 -14.54 2.54
C LEU A 56 3.88 -14.44 3.36
N LEU A 57 4.98 -13.97 2.77
CA LEU A 57 6.28 -13.81 3.45
C LEU A 57 6.30 -12.52 4.28
N GLY A 58 5.83 -11.42 3.71
CA GLY A 58 6.03 -10.08 4.28
C GLY A 58 7.51 -9.76 4.41
N THR A 59 8.02 -9.61 5.64
CA THR A 59 9.45 -9.33 5.88
C THR A 59 10.34 -10.57 5.95
N ASP A 60 9.75 -11.77 6.01
CA ASP A 60 10.53 -13.00 6.07
C ASP A 60 11.02 -13.39 4.68
N VAL A 61 12.08 -14.20 4.61
CA VAL A 61 12.60 -14.71 3.34
C VAL A 61 12.95 -16.17 3.47
N CYS A 62 12.77 -16.91 2.38
CA CYS A 62 13.34 -18.25 2.24
C CYS A 62 14.87 -18.14 2.41
N PRO A 63 15.49 -18.92 3.32
CA PRO A 63 16.93 -18.85 3.56
C PRO A 63 17.73 -19.20 2.31
N THR A 64 18.89 -18.56 2.15
CA THR A 64 19.80 -18.90 1.06
C THR A 64 20.30 -20.35 1.21
N GLY A 65 20.20 -21.14 0.14
CA GLY A 65 20.64 -22.54 0.13
C GLY A 65 19.63 -23.55 0.68
N VAL A 66 18.42 -23.12 1.06
CA VAL A 66 17.30 -24.02 1.42
C VAL A 66 16.28 -24.02 0.27
N ASP A 67 15.89 -25.21 -0.18
CA ASP A 67 14.76 -25.34 -1.10
C ASP A 67 13.44 -25.23 -0.32
N CYS A 68 12.78 -24.08 -0.45
CA CYS A 68 11.48 -23.85 0.17
C CYS A 68 10.30 -24.33 -0.68
N ALA A 69 10.52 -24.79 -1.92
CA ALA A 69 9.45 -25.24 -2.82
C ALA A 69 8.56 -26.35 -2.23
N PRO A 70 9.08 -27.33 -1.46
CA PRO A 70 8.25 -28.34 -0.81
C PRO A 70 7.23 -27.77 0.20
N PHE A 71 7.43 -26.54 0.67
CA PHE A 71 6.59 -25.88 1.67
C PHE A 71 5.64 -24.86 1.08
N PHE A 72 5.67 -24.63 -0.24
CA PHE A 72 4.84 -23.62 -0.88
C PHE A 72 3.35 -23.86 -0.58
N PRO A 73 2.63 -22.83 -0.11
CA PRO A 73 1.17 -22.86 -0.09
C PRO A 73 0.63 -22.80 -1.51
N THR A 74 -0.52 -23.41 -1.72
CA THR A 74 -1.28 -23.23 -2.96
C THR A 74 -2.35 -22.18 -2.68
N VAL A 75 -2.35 -21.09 -3.43
CA VAL A 75 -3.38 -20.05 -3.31
C VAL A 75 -4.26 -20.10 -4.54
N ALA A 76 -5.53 -20.42 -4.36
CA ALA A 76 -6.55 -20.26 -5.38
C ALA A 76 -6.94 -18.78 -5.47
N ILE A 77 -7.03 -18.28 -6.70
CA ILE A 77 -7.38 -16.90 -7.01
C ILE A 77 -8.52 -16.90 -8.02
N ASP A 78 -9.62 -16.26 -7.66
CA ASP A 78 -10.82 -16.11 -8.47
C ASP A 78 -11.36 -14.68 -8.40
N SER A 79 -12.27 -14.35 -9.32
CA SER A 79 -12.88 -13.03 -9.38
C SER A 79 -14.39 -13.10 -9.58
N ALA A 80 -15.09 -12.11 -9.01
CA ALA A 80 -16.53 -11.94 -9.12
C ALA A 80 -16.89 -10.46 -9.40
N PRO A 81 -17.49 -10.13 -10.56
CA PRO A 81 -17.67 -10.99 -11.74
C PRO A 81 -16.34 -11.51 -12.31
N ILE A 82 -16.41 -12.55 -13.15
CA ILE A 82 -15.22 -13.20 -13.73
C ILE A 82 -14.46 -12.19 -14.62
N ALA A 83 -13.31 -11.72 -14.14
CA ALA A 83 -12.39 -10.84 -14.87
C ALA A 83 -11.21 -11.61 -15.48
N PHE A 84 -10.86 -12.75 -14.89
CA PHE A 84 -9.83 -13.67 -15.38
C PHE A 84 -10.21 -15.12 -15.03
N PRO A 85 -9.71 -16.12 -15.78
CA PRO A 85 -9.93 -17.53 -15.43
C PRO A 85 -9.37 -17.84 -14.04
N ALA A 86 -10.16 -18.53 -13.21
CA ALA A 86 -9.69 -18.98 -11.89
C ALA A 86 -8.42 -19.81 -12.04
N GLN A 87 -7.46 -19.58 -11.15
CA GLN A 87 -6.15 -20.23 -11.20
C GLN A 87 -5.60 -20.46 -9.80
N SER A 88 -4.62 -21.35 -9.69
CA SER A 88 -3.94 -21.65 -8.44
C SER A 88 -2.45 -21.46 -8.59
N ILE A 89 -1.83 -20.77 -7.64
CA ILE A 89 -0.40 -20.49 -7.61
C ILE A 89 0.22 -21.21 -6.41
N ALA A 90 1.14 -22.13 -6.67
CA ALA A 90 1.93 -22.81 -5.63
C ALA A 90 3.20 -22.01 -5.35
N ASN A 91 3.11 -20.99 -4.50
CA ASN A 91 4.21 -20.11 -4.10
C ASN A 91 3.81 -19.23 -2.91
N TYR A 92 4.77 -18.70 -2.15
CA TYR A 92 4.50 -17.73 -1.08
C TYR A 92 4.10 -16.35 -1.60
N VAL A 93 4.52 -16.02 -2.81
CA VAL A 93 4.18 -14.76 -3.49
C VAL A 93 3.56 -15.08 -4.83
N GLY A 94 2.51 -14.36 -5.20
CA GLY A 94 1.83 -14.58 -6.46
C GLY A 94 1.15 -13.32 -6.96
N ARG A 95 0.95 -13.26 -8.28
CA ARG A 95 0.23 -12.17 -8.92
C ARG A 95 -0.51 -12.64 -10.16
N VAL A 96 -1.62 -11.97 -10.43
CA VAL A 96 -2.42 -12.12 -11.64
C VAL A 96 -2.62 -10.72 -12.23
N ASN A 97 -2.19 -10.55 -13.47
CA ASN A 97 -2.45 -9.32 -14.23
C ASN A 97 -3.62 -9.57 -15.18
N PHE A 98 -4.54 -8.63 -15.26
CA PHE A 98 -5.72 -8.71 -16.10
C PHE A 98 -6.22 -7.32 -16.48
N THR A 99 -7.13 -7.24 -17.44
CA THR A 99 -7.79 -5.97 -17.80
C THR A 99 -9.03 -5.79 -16.94
N ALA A 100 -9.24 -4.57 -16.44
CA ALA A 100 -10.39 -4.22 -15.62
C ALA A 100 -11.70 -4.64 -16.30
N PRO A 101 -12.60 -5.35 -15.59
CA PRO A 101 -13.88 -5.73 -16.15
C PRO A 101 -14.79 -4.51 -16.35
N ASP A 102 -15.71 -4.59 -17.32
CA ASP A 102 -16.77 -3.59 -17.50
C ASP A 102 -17.89 -3.80 -16.46
N ALA A 103 -17.55 -3.58 -15.20
CA ALA A 103 -18.44 -3.70 -14.05
C ALA A 103 -18.25 -2.49 -13.12
N ASP A 104 -19.26 -2.13 -12.32
CA ASP A 104 -19.12 -1.02 -11.35
C ASP A 104 -18.21 -1.39 -10.17
N GLN A 105 -18.16 -2.67 -9.84
CA GLN A 105 -17.37 -3.23 -8.78
C GLN A 105 -17.01 -4.67 -9.15
N PHE A 106 -15.81 -5.09 -8.77
CA PHE A 106 -15.48 -6.52 -8.74
C PHE A 106 -14.62 -6.85 -7.54
N ALA A 107 -14.67 -8.12 -7.14
CA ALA A 107 -13.88 -8.67 -6.06
C ALA A 107 -12.89 -9.70 -6.62
N VAL A 108 -11.70 -9.77 -6.00
CA VAL A 108 -10.75 -10.87 -6.15
C VAL A 108 -10.64 -11.57 -4.81
N THR A 109 -10.83 -12.88 -4.81
CA THR A 109 -10.68 -13.71 -3.62
C THR A 109 -9.36 -14.48 -3.72
N PHE A 110 -8.65 -14.52 -2.60
CA PHE A 110 -7.46 -15.30 -2.38
C PHE A 110 -7.79 -16.35 -1.33
N ASN A 111 -7.79 -17.62 -1.72
CA ASN A 111 -8.12 -18.75 -0.87
C ASN A 111 -6.88 -19.68 -0.77
N PRO A 112 -6.08 -19.58 0.29
CA PRO A 112 -4.99 -20.51 0.56
C PRO A 112 -5.54 -21.91 0.87
N ASP A 113 -4.87 -22.95 0.36
CA ASP A 113 -5.21 -24.37 0.57
C ASP A 113 -5.12 -24.87 2.03
N ARG A 114 -4.74 -23.99 2.94
CA ARG A 114 -4.46 -24.27 4.35
C ARG A 114 -4.73 -23.02 5.20
N ASP A 115 -5.23 -23.24 6.41
CA ASP A 115 -5.47 -22.16 7.39
C ASP A 115 -4.18 -21.52 7.91
N SER A 116 -3.03 -22.14 7.65
CA SER A 116 -1.73 -21.62 8.06
C SER A 116 -0.59 -21.96 7.11
N VAL A 117 0.25 -20.98 6.82
CA VAL A 117 1.44 -21.11 5.97
C VAL A 117 2.68 -21.36 6.84
N LEU A 118 3.49 -22.33 6.44
CA LEU A 118 4.79 -22.61 7.06
C LEU A 118 5.89 -21.93 6.26
N ILE A 119 6.67 -21.05 6.89
CA ILE A 119 7.77 -20.31 6.27
C ILE A 119 9.08 -20.76 6.91
N PRO A 120 10.00 -21.40 6.17
CA PRO A 120 11.34 -21.70 6.66
C PRO A 120 12.08 -20.39 6.96
N THR A 121 12.74 -20.29 8.12
CA THR A 121 13.47 -19.07 8.53
C THR A 121 14.95 -19.32 8.68
N ALA A 122 15.76 -18.31 8.35
CA ALA A 122 17.21 -18.38 8.40
C ALA A 122 17.77 -18.17 9.82
N GLU A 123 16.99 -17.53 10.69
CA GLU A 123 17.42 -17.19 12.04
C GLU A 123 17.25 -18.38 13.00
N THR A 124 18.37 -19.01 13.36
CA THR A 124 18.49 -19.68 14.66
C THR A 124 18.45 -18.61 15.74
N THR A 125 17.25 -18.25 16.19
CA THR A 125 17.09 -17.46 17.41
C THR A 125 17.74 -18.20 18.60
N PRO A 126 18.03 -17.53 19.73
CA PRO A 126 18.51 -18.21 20.95
C PRO A 126 17.64 -19.39 21.39
N ASP A 127 16.35 -19.38 20.98
CA ASP A 127 15.35 -20.41 21.22
C ASP A 127 15.33 -21.56 20.18
N GLY A 128 16.23 -21.56 19.18
CA GLY A 128 16.38 -22.63 18.19
C GLY A 128 15.31 -22.70 17.10
N ARG A 129 14.78 -21.57 16.62
CA ARG A 129 13.65 -21.57 15.66
C ARG A 129 13.96 -22.26 14.33
N VAL A 130 13.02 -23.11 13.95
CA VAL A 130 12.92 -23.75 12.64
C VAL A 130 11.44 -23.65 12.25
N PHE A 131 11.13 -22.85 11.24
CA PHE A 131 9.79 -22.52 10.72
C PHE A 131 8.94 -21.53 11.53
N LEU A 132 8.32 -20.59 10.80
CA LEU A 132 7.20 -19.76 11.24
C LEU A 132 5.90 -20.36 10.70
N GLN A 133 4.89 -20.45 11.55
CA GLN A 133 3.52 -20.78 11.12
C GLN A 133 2.69 -19.51 11.22
N ARG A 134 2.11 -19.07 10.09
CA ARG A 134 1.27 -17.87 10.04
C ARG A 134 -0.14 -18.19 9.61
N SER A 135 -1.13 -17.68 10.36
CA SER A 135 -2.55 -17.81 10.01
C SER A 135 -2.82 -17.15 8.64
N SER A 136 -3.45 -17.89 7.72
CA SER A 136 -3.75 -17.45 6.35
C SER A 136 -5.22 -17.63 6.01
N PRO A 137 -6.11 -16.84 6.64
CA PRO A 137 -7.53 -16.89 6.32
C PRO A 137 -7.77 -16.37 4.91
N ASP A 138 -8.84 -16.84 4.27
CA ASP A 138 -9.33 -16.29 3.01
C ASP A 138 -9.43 -14.77 3.08
N GLN A 139 -8.99 -14.10 2.02
CA GLN A 139 -9.14 -12.66 1.88
C GLN A 139 -9.73 -12.30 0.52
N SER A 140 -10.70 -11.39 0.56
CA SER A 140 -11.21 -10.74 -0.64
C SER A 140 -10.75 -9.29 -0.69
N ARG A 141 -10.46 -8.82 -1.91
CA ARG A 141 -10.18 -7.42 -2.22
C ARG A 141 -11.17 -6.94 -3.25
N ILE A 142 -11.65 -5.72 -3.03
CA ILE A 142 -12.66 -5.11 -3.89
C ILE A 142 -12.04 -3.92 -4.57
N ALA A 143 -12.24 -3.82 -5.87
CA ALA A 143 -11.98 -2.61 -6.62
C ALA A 143 -13.27 -2.07 -7.23
N ARG A 144 -13.33 -0.76 -7.42
CA ARG A 144 -14.51 -0.05 -7.92
C ARG A 144 -14.18 0.70 -9.17
N ARG A 145 -15.06 0.60 -10.16
CA ARG A 145 -15.01 1.48 -11.33
C ARG A 145 -15.37 2.87 -10.88
N VAL A 146 -14.63 3.83 -11.41
CA VAL A 146 -14.92 5.25 -11.21
C VAL A 146 -15.10 5.90 -12.57
N SER A 147 -16.01 6.86 -12.64
CA SER A 147 -16.10 7.79 -13.77
C SER A 147 -15.52 9.14 -13.38
N SER A 148 -15.81 9.58 -12.15
CA SER A 148 -15.28 10.79 -11.55
C SER A 148 -15.13 10.64 -10.04
N ILE A 149 -14.12 11.30 -9.48
CA ILE A 149 -13.87 11.43 -8.04
C ILE A 149 -13.72 12.91 -7.72
N ASP A 150 -14.52 13.39 -6.78
CA ASP A 150 -14.35 14.70 -6.16
C ASP A 150 -13.66 14.51 -4.80
N GLN A 151 -12.54 15.19 -4.59
CA GLN A 151 -11.79 15.14 -3.34
C GLN A 151 -11.49 16.55 -2.83
N GLU A 152 -11.64 16.76 -1.53
CA GLU A 152 -11.13 17.96 -0.89
C GLU A 152 -9.73 17.72 -0.36
N LEU A 153 -8.80 18.61 -0.70
CA LEU A 153 -7.43 18.63 -0.21
C LEU A 153 -7.29 19.70 0.85
N VAL A 154 -6.75 19.32 2.01
CA VAL A 154 -6.53 20.23 3.14
C VAL A 154 -5.04 20.51 3.29
N HIS A 155 -4.64 21.74 2.97
CA HIS A 155 -3.27 22.21 3.04
C HIS A 155 -3.02 22.82 4.42
N GLY A 156 -2.62 21.97 5.37
CA GLY A 156 -2.32 22.37 6.75
C GLY A 156 -1.28 23.48 6.82
N GLY A 157 -1.56 24.55 7.57
CA GLY A 157 -0.60 25.61 7.79
C GLY A 157 0.48 25.22 8.79
N MET A 158 1.72 25.61 8.52
CA MET A 158 2.88 25.36 9.37
C MET A 158 3.92 26.48 9.23
N CYS A 159 4.90 26.50 10.14
CA CYS A 159 6.03 27.41 10.08
C CYS A 159 7.29 26.64 9.65
N ALA A 160 7.82 26.96 8.46
CA ALA A 160 9.11 26.47 8.00
C ALA A 160 10.19 27.49 8.39
N GLY A 161 10.72 27.36 9.62
CA GLY A 161 11.55 28.39 10.23
C GLY A 161 10.75 29.66 10.49
N SER A 162 11.16 30.79 9.94
CA SER A 162 10.45 32.07 10.04
C SER A 162 9.41 32.28 8.93
N ALA A 163 9.25 31.36 7.99
CA ALA A 163 8.33 31.49 6.88
C ALA A 163 7.02 30.73 7.12
N PRO A 164 5.85 31.37 7.00
CA PRO A 164 4.58 30.65 6.98
C PRO A 164 4.40 29.92 5.65
N VAL A 165 4.06 28.63 5.74
CA VAL A 165 3.80 27.79 4.57
C VAL A 165 2.56 26.93 4.79
N ASN A 166 1.95 26.47 3.71
CA ASN A 166 0.91 25.45 3.74
C ASN A 166 1.48 24.16 3.14
N SER A 167 1.14 23.02 3.73
CA SER A 167 1.62 21.72 3.27
C SER A 167 1.09 21.41 1.87
N ALA A 168 1.97 20.93 0.99
CA ALA A 168 1.59 20.28 -0.25
C ALA A 168 0.64 19.09 0.04
N GLN A 169 -0.26 18.79 -0.90
CA GLN A 169 -1.16 17.64 -0.81
C GLN A 169 -0.96 16.73 -2.02
N PRO A 170 -0.65 15.43 -1.80
CA PRO A 170 -0.57 14.48 -2.89
C PRO A 170 -1.97 14.08 -3.36
N LEU A 171 -2.13 13.95 -4.67
CA LEU A 171 -3.21 13.19 -5.27
C LEU A 171 -2.79 11.72 -5.27
N PRO A 172 -3.54 10.81 -4.63
CA PRO A 172 -3.20 9.40 -4.62
C PRO A 172 -2.97 8.86 -6.03
N GLY A 173 -1.90 8.09 -6.19
CA GLY A 173 -1.64 7.31 -7.40
C GLY A 173 -1.95 5.84 -7.18
N MET A 174 -1.25 4.98 -7.90
CA MET A 174 -1.20 3.55 -7.57
C MET A 174 -0.72 3.35 -6.12
N PRO A 175 -1.27 2.39 -5.37
CA PRO A 175 -2.28 1.40 -5.78
C PRO A 175 -3.73 1.86 -5.59
N GLN A 176 -3.98 3.09 -5.15
CA GLN A 176 -5.34 3.56 -4.85
C GLN A 176 -6.10 3.96 -6.11
N PHE A 177 -5.52 4.83 -6.94
CA PHE A 177 -6.19 5.36 -8.13
C PHE A 177 -5.54 4.86 -9.41
N SER A 178 -6.39 4.70 -10.41
CA SER A 178 -5.99 4.42 -11.79
C SER A 178 -4.95 5.41 -12.30
N PRO A 179 -3.95 4.95 -13.07
CA PRO A 179 -3.08 5.85 -13.82
C PRO A 179 -3.83 6.65 -14.90
N ASN A 180 -5.01 6.18 -15.35
CA ASN A 180 -5.86 6.86 -16.33
C ASN A 180 -6.85 7.84 -15.70
N LEU A 181 -6.89 7.91 -14.37
CA LEU A 181 -7.60 8.98 -13.67
C LEU A 181 -6.80 10.29 -13.79
N ARG A 182 -7.42 11.32 -14.35
CA ARG A 182 -6.80 12.62 -14.66
C ARG A 182 -7.47 13.74 -13.92
N LEU A 183 -6.68 14.70 -13.46
CA LEU A 183 -7.20 15.95 -12.90
C LEU A 183 -7.93 16.73 -14.00
N THR A 184 -9.17 17.10 -13.75
CA THR A 184 -10.04 17.83 -14.70
C THR A 184 -10.42 19.20 -14.19
N ASP A 185 -10.73 19.30 -12.89
CA ASP A 185 -11.01 20.56 -12.22
C ASP A 185 -10.18 20.69 -10.93
N LEU A 186 -9.73 21.91 -10.62
CA LEU A 186 -9.23 22.27 -9.30
C LEU A 186 -9.80 23.62 -8.87
N CYS A 187 -10.58 23.63 -7.79
CA CYS A 187 -11.30 24.79 -7.28
C CYS A 187 -10.69 25.32 -5.98
N ASN A 188 -10.56 26.64 -5.90
CA ASN A 188 -10.31 27.33 -4.66
C ASN A 188 -11.61 27.44 -3.84
N VAL A 189 -11.69 26.75 -2.70
CA VAL A 189 -12.84 26.80 -1.80
C VAL A 189 -12.61 27.71 -0.58
N ASN A 190 -11.52 28.49 -0.58
CA ASN A 190 -11.20 29.44 0.47
C ASN A 190 -11.90 30.79 0.22
N ALA A 191 -12.01 31.60 1.28
CA ALA A 191 -12.48 32.98 1.19
C ALA A 191 -11.42 33.96 0.66
N ALA A 192 -10.18 33.51 0.45
CA ALA A 192 -9.06 34.33 -0.03
C ALA A 192 -8.54 33.81 -1.38
N THR A 193 -7.94 34.71 -2.17
CA THR A 193 -7.23 34.34 -3.39
C THR A 193 -5.99 33.52 -3.05
N VAL A 194 -5.79 32.42 -3.78
CA VAL A 194 -4.65 31.53 -3.59
C VAL A 194 -3.85 31.40 -4.88
N ILE A 195 -2.57 31.08 -4.74
CA ILE A 195 -1.72 30.63 -5.83
C ILE A 195 -1.61 29.12 -5.69
N VAL A 196 -1.99 28.40 -6.73
CA VAL A 196 -1.91 26.95 -6.82
C VAL A 196 -0.74 26.58 -7.73
N THR A 197 0.10 25.66 -7.27
CA THR A 197 1.15 25.04 -8.07
C THR A 197 0.85 23.55 -8.21
N LEU A 198 0.77 23.07 -9.45
CA LEU A 198 0.61 21.68 -9.82
C LEU A 198 1.97 21.11 -10.23
N SER A 199 2.31 19.91 -9.74
CA SER A 199 3.57 19.25 -10.08
C SER A 199 3.46 17.72 -10.04
N GLY A 200 4.52 17.02 -10.47
CA GLY A 200 4.62 15.56 -10.43
C GLY A 200 3.98 14.84 -11.63
N GLY A 201 3.78 15.54 -12.75
CA GLY A 201 3.38 14.95 -14.03
C GLY A 201 4.52 14.18 -14.73
N SER A 202 4.21 13.53 -15.86
CA SER A 202 5.17 12.69 -16.60
C SER A 202 6.41 13.43 -17.12
N ASP A 203 6.32 14.75 -17.26
CA ASP A 203 7.40 15.63 -17.70
C ASP A 203 8.12 16.33 -16.53
N GLY A 204 7.70 16.10 -15.29
CA GLY A 204 8.22 16.78 -14.10
C GLY A 204 7.98 18.28 -14.08
N SER A 205 7.20 18.81 -15.03
CA SER A 205 6.95 20.24 -15.14
C SER A 205 6.05 20.73 -14.01
N THR A 206 6.23 22.00 -13.64
CA THR A 206 5.37 22.69 -12.69
C THR A 206 4.53 23.72 -13.41
N PHE A 207 3.25 23.80 -13.04
CA PHE A 207 2.33 24.81 -13.55
C PHE A 207 1.75 25.59 -12.38
N THR A 208 1.74 26.91 -12.47
CA THR A 208 1.27 27.79 -11.40
C THR A 208 0.18 28.72 -11.89
N GLN A 209 -0.92 28.82 -11.15
CA GLN A 209 -2.03 29.73 -11.46
C GLN A 209 -2.60 30.35 -10.19
N MET A 210 -3.05 31.60 -10.30
CA MET A 210 -3.83 32.26 -9.26
C MET A 210 -5.32 31.96 -9.41
N LEU A 211 -5.98 31.61 -8.30
CA LEU A 211 -7.43 31.35 -8.23
C LEU A 211 -8.09 32.24 -7.19
N ALA A 212 -9.03 33.06 -7.64
CA ALA A 212 -9.92 33.81 -6.77
C ALA A 212 -10.83 32.87 -5.94
N PRO A 213 -11.45 33.35 -4.84
CA PRO A 213 -12.43 32.57 -4.09
C PRO A 213 -13.53 31.99 -4.99
N GLY A 214 -13.76 30.68 -4.92
CA GLY A 214 -14.74 29.97 -5.73
C GLY A 214 -14.33 29.70 -7.18
N GLN A 215 -13.17 30.18 -7.64
CA GLN A 215 -12.69 29.95 -9.00
C GLN A 215 -12.12 28.54 -9.14
N CYS A 216 -12.44 27.89 -10.27
CA CYS A 216 -11.92 26.58 -10.66
C CYS A 216 -11.01 26.67 -11.87
N LEU A 217 -9.93 25.90 -11.88
CA LEU A 217 -9.18 25.50 -13.08
C LEU A 217 -9.97 24.41 -13.79
N ALA A 218 -11.05 24.76 -14.48
CA ALA A 218 -11.87 23.78 -15.19
C ALA A 218 -11.48 23.71 -16.66
N SER A 219 -10.77 22.65 -17.08
CA SER A 219 -10.40 22.40 -18.50
C SER A 219 -9.98 23.67 -19.27
N MET A 220 -9.19 24.53 -18.62
CA MET A 220 -9.04 25.93 -19.02
C MET A 220 -8.08 26.08 -20.22
N PRO A 221 -8.43 26.91 -21.22
CA PRO A 221 -7.51 27.30 -22.29
C PRO A 221 -6.20 27.87 -21.70
N GLY A 222 -5.06 27.34 -22.14
CA GLY A 222 -3.73 27.77 -21.67
C GLY A 222 -3.14 26.92 -20.54
N VAL A 223 -3.89 25.95 -20.00
CA VAL A 223 -3.35 24.95 -19.07
C VAL A 223 -2.62 23.86 -19.86
N PRO A 224 -1.34 23.56 -19.57
CA PRO A 224 -0.61 22.49 -20.25
C PRO A 224 -1.28 21.13 -20.06
N ALA A 225 -1.31 20.30 -21.11
CA ALA A 225 -1.87 18.94 -21.03
C ALA A 225 -1.18 18.06 -19.96
N SER A 226 0.07 18.36 -19.59
CA SER A 226 0.79 17.64 -18.54
C SER A 226 0.18 17.83 -17.14
N THR A 227 -0.59 18.90 -16.91
CA THR A 227 -1.26 19.14 -15.61
C THR A 227 -2.34 18.11 -15.28
N GLU A 228 -2.95 17.46 -16.27
CA GLU A 228 -3.86 16.33 -16.08
C GLU A 228 -3.18 15.16 -15.34
N SER A 229 -1.86 15.07 -15.47
CA SER A 229 -1.02 14.07 -14.82
C SER A 229 -0.39 14.55 -13.51
N ALA A 230 -0.69 15.76 -13.04
CA ALA A 230 -0.19 16.27 -11.77
C ALA A 230 -0.56 15.33 -10.62
N ARG A 231 0.34 15.21 -9.64
CA ARG A 231 0.20 14.35 -8.46
C ARG A 231 0.43 15.10 -7.16
N ILE A 232 0.90 16.35 -7.22
CA ILE A 232 1.09 17.18 -6.05
C ILE A 232 0.41 18.52 -6.32
N VAL A 233 -0.37 18.94 -5.33
CA VAL A 233 -1.03 20.25 -5.30
C VAL A 233 -0.44 21.05 -4.15
N GLU A 234 0.27 22.11 -4.48
CA GLU A 234 0.73 23.10 -3.52
C GLU A 234 -0.16 24.33 -3.60
N VAL A 235 -0.43 24.92 -2.45
CA VAL A 235 -1.28 26.11 -2.36
C VAL A 235 -0.64 27.07 -1.38
N ARG A 236 -0.60 28.34 -1.75
CA ARG A 236 -0.21 29.42 -0.85
C ARG A 236 -1.19 30.58 -0.97
N PRO A 237 -1.43 31.34 0.09
CA PRO A 237 -2.29 32.51 -0.02
C PRO A 237 -1.56 33.60 -0.83
N LEU A 238 -2.31 34.43 -1.55
CA LEU A 238 -1.72 35.56 -2.30
C LEU A 238 -1.08 36.58 -1.34
N SER A 239 -1.66 36.75 -0.16
CA SER A 239 -1.17 37.61 0.92
C SER A 239 -1.11 36.84 2.24
N ALA A 240 -0.21 37.25 3.14
CA ALA A 240 -0.12 36.63 4.47
C ALA A 240 -1.46 36.76 5.21
N ALA A 241 -1.94 35.67 5.79
CA ALA A 241 -3.17 35.69 6.57
C ALA A 241 -2.97 36.51 7.86
N PRO A 242 -3.93 37.38 8.24
CA PRO A 242 -3.84 38.16 9.48
C PRO A 242 -3.57 37.28 10.70
N GLY A 243 -2.67 37.71 11.58
CA GLY A 243 -2.32 36.97 12.80
C GLY A 243 -1.34 35.81 12.59
N THR A 244 -0.90 35.54 11.35
CA THR A 244 0.16 34.56 11.10
C THR A 244 1.51 35.10 11.59
N LEU A 245 2.18 34.33 12.44
CA LEU A 245 3.47 34.66 13.02
C LEU A 245 4.34 33.42 13.05
N CYS A 246 5.39 33.39 12.23
CA CYS A 246 6.39 32.34 12.24
C CYS A 246 7.74 32.90 12.68
N SER A 247 8.35 32.25 13.67
CA SER A 247 9.63 32.59 14.24
C SER A 247 10.49 31.33 14.41
N ALA A 248 11.79 31.46 14.16
CA ALA A 248 12.74 30.37 14.33
C ALA A 248 12.99 30.03 15.83
N THR A 249 12.71 30.97 16.74
CA THR A 249 13.08 30.86 18.16
C THR A 249 11.95 31.22 19.13
N GLY A 250 10.80 31.68 18.62
CA GLY A 250 9.68 32.19 19.40
C GLY A 250 8.40 31.35 19.25
N PRO A 251 7.30 31.80 19.88
CA PRO A 251 6.00 31.17 19.71
C PRO A 251 5.52 31.32 18.26
N ASN A 252 4.96 30.24 17.72
CA ASN A 252 4.49 30.16 16.34
C ASN A 252 2.96 30.17 16.29
N THR A 253 2.41 31.04 15.46
CA THR A 253 1.01 31.04 15.02
C THR A 253 1.01 30.73 13.53
N PRO A 254 0.90 29.44 13.14
CA PRO A 254 0.92 29.06 11.72
C PRO A 254 -0.28 29.65 10.97
N PRO A 255 -0.18 29.77 9.63
CA PRO A 255 -1.32 30.23 8.84
C PRO A 255 -2.51 29.27 8.98
N PRO A 256 -3.75 29.75 8.78
CA PRO A 256 -4.90 28.87 8.72
C PRO A 256 -4.76 27.84 7.58
N PRO A 257 -5.37 26.66 7.71
CA PRO A 257 -5.37 25.68 6.63
C PRO A 257 -6.09 26.23 5.41
N LEU A 258 -5.54 25.96 4.23
CA LEU A 258 -6.20 26.24 2.96
C LEU A 258 -6.84 24.96 2.43
N ARG A 259 -7.93 25.11 1.67
CA ARG A 259 -8.68 23.99 1.10
C ARG A 259 -8.79 24.15 -0.41
N THR A 260 -8.57 23.08 -1.15
CA THR A 260 -8.92 23.01 -2.57
C THR A 260 -9.82 21.82 -2.81
N ARG A 261 -10.68 21.91 -3.82
CA ARG A 261 -11.47 20.78 -4.29
C ARG A 261 -10.94 20.37 -5.65
N VAL A 262 -10.57 19.11 -5.79
CA VAL A 262 -10.13 18.53 -7.06
C VAL A 262 -11.21 17.61 -7.59
N ARG A 263 -11.41 17.63 -8.90
CA ARG A 263 -12.16 16.63 -9.63
C ARG A 263 -11.22 15.86 -10.53
N MET A 264 -11.25 14.54 -10.41
CA MET A 264 -10.55 13.66 -11.30
C MET A 264 -11.54 12.80 -12.09
N GLN A 265 -11.23 12.48 -13.34
CA GLN A 265 -12.09 11.70 -14.22
C GLN A 265 -11.28 10.70 -15.03
N CYS A 266 -11.94 9.62 -15.45
CA CYS A 266 -11.37 8.68 -16.41
C CYS A 266 -11.37 9.30 -17.81
N ARG A 267 -10.28 9.04 -18.55
CA ARG A 267 -10.12 9.46 -19.95
C ARG A 267 -10.61 8.40 -20.92
#